data_AF-A0A258RKE5-F1
#
_entry.id   AF-A0A258RKE5-F1
#
_cell.length_a   1.000
_cell.length_b   1.000
_cell.length_c   1.000
_cell.angle_alpha   90.00
_cell.angle_beta   90.00
_cell.angle_gamma   90.00
#
_symmetry.space_group_name_H-M   'P 1'
#
loop_
_entity.id
_entity.type
_entity.pdbx_description
1 polymer ?
#
loop_
_entity_poly.entity_id
_entity_poly.type
_entity_poly.pdbx_seq_one_letter_code
_entity_poly.pdbx_strand_id
1 'polypeptide(L)'
;MRSDWLFPLCTGHERLKDENGRKTHPTQKPEALLARIMLAASRPGDVVLDPFLGSGTSAAVAKRLGRHYLGIERDTTYAAAAEKRIAAVVPLPDSALAAPPSAREAPRVAFSALVERGLVTPGVELTDSKGNVRAVVRADGTIALTGLAGAPTVGSIHRMGALAQGAEACNGWTFWHVEQEGRRHPIDVLRARLRAEMGIRSE
;
A
#
# COMPACT_ATOMS: atom_id res chain seq x y z
N MET A 1 -10.60 -3.20 -5.21
CA MET A 1 -11.12 -4.54 -4.85
C MET A 1 -12.63 -4.49 -4.93
N ARG A 2 -13.30 -5.51 -5.48
CA ARG A 2 -14.77 -5.60 -5.44
C ARG A 2 -15.26 -5.75 -4.00
N SER A 3 -16.40 -5.15 -3.67
CA SER A 3 -17.03 -5.22 -2.35
C SER A 3 -17.89 -6.47 -2.17
N ASP A 4 -18.24 -7.17 -3.25
CA ASP A 4 -18.91 -8.46 -3.25
C ASP A 4 -17.91 -9.62 -3.26
N TRP A 5 -17.99 -10.50 -2.26
CA TRP A 5 -17.07 -11.64 -2.10
C TRP A 5 -17.83 -12.96 -2.12
N LEU A 6 -17.51 -13.82 -3.07
CA LEU A 6 -18.02 -15.18 -3.15
C LEU A 6 -17.07 -16.14 -2.42
N PHE A 7 -17.57 -16.81 -1.38
CA PHE A 7 -16.85 -17.86 -0.65
C PHE A 7 -17.71 -19.11 -0.51
N PRO A 8 -17.13 -20.31 -0.61
CA PRO A 8 -17.85 -21.54 -0.27
C PRO A 8 -18.16 -21.59 1.23
N LEU A 9 -19.14 -22.42 1.60
CA LEU A 9 -19.47 -22.69 2.99
C LEU A 9 -18.36 -23.50 3.69
N CYS A 10 -18.24 -23.32 5.01
CA CYS A 10 -17.35 -24.10 5.86
C CYS A 10 -17.83 -25.55 5.95
N THR A 11 -17.20 -26.43 5.17
CA THR A 11 -17.56 -27.83 4.95
C THR A 11 -16.29 -28.70 4.88
N GLY A 12 -16.44 -30.02 4.73
CA GLY A 12 -15.31 -30.95 4.62
C GLY A 12 -14.42 -30.97 5.87
N HIS A 13 -13.10 -31.06 5.66
CA HIS A 13 -12.10 -31.13 6.72
C HIS A 13 -11.98 -29.86 7.56
N GLU A 14 -12.34 -28.71 7.00
CA GLU A 14 -12.32 -27.44 7.74
C GLU A 14 -13.39 -27.43 8.84
N ARG A 15 -14.52 -28.12 8.62
CA ARG A 15 -15.66 -28.12 9.52
C ARG A 15 -15.37 -29.03 10.72
N LEU A 16 -15.25 -28.44 11.92
CA LEU A 16 -14.99 -29.21 13.13
C LEU A 16 -16.19 -30.11 13.47
N LYS A 17 -15.87 -31.34 13.87
CA LYS A 17 -16.83 -32.35 14.31
C LYS A 17 -16.46 -32.87 15.69
N ASP A 18 -17.47 -33.19 16.48
CA ASP A 18 -17.31 -33.91 17.74
C ASP A 18 -17.01 -35.40 17.51
N GLU A 19 -16.84 -36.15 18.60
CA GLU A 19 -16.55 -37.59 18.58
C GLU A 19 -17.67 -38.41 17.93
N ASN A 20 -18.90 -37.89 17.90
CA ASN A 20 -20.06 -38.51 17.27
C ASN A 20 -20.22 -38.09 15.79
N GLY A 21 -19.26 -37.35 15.24
CA GLY A 21 -19.27 -36.84 13.87
C GLY A 21 -20.25 -35.67 13.64
N ARG A 22 -20.85 -35.12 14.69
CA ARG A 22 -21.77 -33.96 14.61
C ARG A 22 -20.97 -32.67 14.57
N LYS A 23 -21.57 -31.62 14.00
CA LYS A 23 -20.93 -30.30 13.89
C LYS A 23 -20.65 -29.76 15.30
N THR A 24 -19.39 -29.45 15.60
CA THR A 24 -18.99 -28.89 16.90
C THR A 24 -19.63 -27.53 17.14
N HIS A 25 -19.66 -26.67 16.11
CA HIS A 25 -20.25 -25.33 16.19
C HIS A 25 -21.27 -25.10 15.06
N PRO A 26 -22.45 -24.54 15.35
CA PRO A 26 -23.49 -24.36 14.34
C PRO A 26 -23.09 -23.34 13.27
N THR A 27 -22.39 -22.27 13.67
CA THR A 27 -22.12 -21.10 12.82
C THR A 27 -20.64 -20.86 12.54
N GLN A 28 -19.83 -21.93 12.51
CA GLN A 28 -18.41 -21.86 12.13
C GLN A 28 -18.22 -21.15 10.79
N LYS A 29 -17.35 -20.14 10.76
CA LYS A 29 -17.06 -19.35 9.56
C LYS A 29 -15.94 -19.97 8.72
N PRO A 30 -15.98 -19.81 7.38
CA PRO A 30 -14.91 -20.26 6.49
C PRO A 30 -13.61 -19.51 6.74
N GLU A 31 -12.49 -20.20 6.82
CA GLU A 31 -11.16 -19.57 7.02
C GLU A 31 -10.81 -18.57 5.92
N ALA A 32 -11.17 -18.85 4.68
CA ALA A 32 -10.86 -18.00 3.53
C ALA A 32 -11.46 -16.58 3.66
N LEU A 33 -12.65 -16.47 4.27
CA LEU A 33 -13.29 -15.19 4.56
C LEU A 33 -12.44 -14.37 5.55
N LEU A 34 -12.05 -14.99 6.66
CA LEU A 34 -11.26 -14.34 7.71
C LEU A 34 -9.86 -13.97 7.20
N ALA A 35 -9.26 -14.84 6.37
CA ALA A 35 -7.96 -14.58 5.77
C ALA A 35 -8.00 -13.31 4.91
N ARG A 36 -9.04 -13.14 4.10
CA ARG A 36 -9.20 -11.94 3.27
C ARG A 36 -9.39 -10.67 4.11
N ILE A 37 -10.18 -10.74 5.19
CA ILE A 37 -10.36 -9.60 6.11
C ILE A 37 -9.01 -9.20 6.71
N MET A 38 -8.27 -10.16 7.26
CA MET A 38 -6.99 -9.87 7.93
C MET A 38 -5.92 -9.38 6.95
N LEU A 39 -5.83 -9.94 5.74
CA LEU A 39 -4.90 -9.47 4.72
C LEU A 39 -5.22 -8.05 4.23
N ALA A 40 -6.50 -7.65 4.28
CA ALA A 40 -6.91 -6.31 3.85
C ALA A 40 -6.78 -5.25 4.96
N ALA A 41 -6.87 -5.65 6.24
CA ALA A 41 -7.05 -4.71 7.36
C ALA A 41 -6.00 -4.85 8.47
N SER A 42 -4.98 -5.69 8.32
CA SER A 42 -3.91 -5.87 9.31
C SER A 42 -2.59 -6.29 8.65
N ARG A 43 -1.49 -6.07 9.34
CA ARG A 43 -0.14 -6.52 8.98
C ARG A 43 0.28 -7.71 9.85
N PRO A 44 1.23 -8.54 9.40
CA PRO A 44 1.93 -9.47 10.30
C PRO A 44 2.43 -8.75 11.55
N GLY A 45 2.31 -9.39 12.72
CA GLY A 45 2.62 -8.81 14.03
C GLY A 45 1.50 -7.99 14.68
N ASP A 46 0.46 -7.57 13.93
CA ASP A 46 -0.71 -6.91 14.55
C ASP A 46 -1.50 -7.91 15.43
N VAL A 47 -2.30 -7.39 16.35
CA VAL A 47 -3.18 -8.18 17.24
C VAL A 47 -4.61 -8.17 16.72
N VAL A 48 -5.21 -9.36 16.55
CA VAL A 48 -6.62 -9.52 16.19
C VAL A 48 -7.45 -9.91 17.42
N LEU A 49 -8.39 -9.06 17.82
CA LEU A 49 -9.38 -9.36 18.86
C LEU A 49 -10.64 -9.97 18.25
N ASP A 50 -11.08 -11.12 18.77
CA ASP A 50 -12.39 -11.70 18.49
C ASP A 50 -13.16 -11.95 19.80
N PRO A 51 -14.17 -11.13 20.12
CA PRO A 51 -14.95 -11.28 21.35
C PRO A 51 -15.97 -12.44 21.29
N PHE A 52 -16.11 -13.11 20.15
CA PHE A 52 -17.02 -14.24 19.93
C PHE A 52 -16.30 -15.38 19.20
N LEU A 53 -15.23 -15.87 19.82
CA LEU A 53 -14.24 -16.75 19.18
C LEU A 53 -14.86 -18.04 18.64
N GLY A 54 -15.88 -18.59 19.31
CA GLY A 54 -16.53 -19.84 18.93
C GLY A 54 -15.51 -20.97 18.80
N SER A 55 -15.48 -21.61 17.62
CA SER A 55 -14.53 -22.69 17.28
C SER A 55 -13.15 -22.19 16.80
N GLY A 56 -12.81 -20.92 17.03
CA GLY A 56 -11.46 -20.40 16.85
C GLY A 56 -11.03 -20.11 15.41
N THR A 57 -11.95 -19.93 14.45
CA THR A 57 -11.57 -19.65 13.05
C THR A 57 -10.69 -18.41 12.93
N SER A 58 -11.03 -17.31 13.60
CA SER A 58 -10.27 -16.05 13.55
C SER A 58 -8.85 -16.22 14.10
N ALA A 59 -8.70 -16.79 15.30
CA ALA A 59 -7.40 -17.06 15.92
C ALA A 59 -6.54 -18.03 15.10
N ALA A 60 -7.13 -19.10 14.56
CA ALA A 60 -6.43 -20.06 13.71
C ALA A 60 -5.86 -19.37 12.46
N VAL A 61 -6.67 -18.52 11.81
CA VAL A 61 -6.23 -17.75 10.64
C VAL A 61 -5.20 -16.69 11.02
N ALA A 62 -5.38 -15.97 12.13
CA ALA A 62 -4.43 -14.98 12.63
C ALA A 62 -3.06 -15.61 12.86
N LYS A 63 -3.00 -16.72 13.60
CA LYS A 63 -1.76 -17.49 13.83
C LYS A 63 -1.12 -17.94 12.52
N ARG A 64 -1.90 -18.50 11.59
CA ARG A 64 -1.40 -18.94 10.28
C ARG A 64 -0.77 -17.79 9.49
N LEU A 65 -1.38 -16.61 9.57
CA LEU A 65 -0.97 -15.42 8.84
C LEU A 65 0.05 -14.55 9.59
N GLY A 66 0.65 -15.06 10.68
CA GLY A 66 1.68 -14.33 11.44
C GLY A 66 1.15 -13.12 12.21
N ARG A 67 -0.13 -13.13 12.61
CA ARG A 67 -0.72 -12.14 13.53
C ARG A 67 -0.82 -12.73 14.94
N HIS A 68 -0.76 -11.86 15.94
CA HIS A 68 -1.19 -12.20 17.29
C HIS A 68 -2.71 -12.20 17.36
N TYR A 69 -3.28 -12.88 18.35
CA TYR A 69 -4.72 -12.91 18.55
C TYR A 69 -5.09 -12.91 20.03
N LEU A 70 -6.28 -12.37 20.31
CA LEU A 70 -6.96 -12.48 21.59
C LEU A 70 -8.40 -12.91 21.32
N GLY A 71 -8.80 -14.06 21.84
CA GLY A 71 -10.13 -14.61 21.63
C GLY A 71 -10.88 -14.75 22.94
N ILE A 72 -12.17 -14.42 22.94
CA ILE A 72 -13.06 -14.58 24.09
C ILE A 72 -14.19 -15.54 23.69
N GLU A 73 -14.40 -16.58 24.48
CA GLU A 73 -15.50 -17.53 24.32
C GLU A 73 -16.04 -17.92 25.69
N ARG A 74 -17.37 -18.01 25.80
CA ARG A 74 -18.07 -18.35 27.05
C ARG A 74 -18.29 -19.86 27.18
N ASP A 75 -18.55 -20.54 26.07
CA ASP A 75 -18.81 -21.97 26.05
C ASP A 75 -17.48 -22.75 26.08
N THR A 76 -17.27 -23.51 27.16
CA THR A 76 -16.05 -24.27 27.39
C THR A 76 -15.82 -25.36 26.34
N THR A 77 -16.89 -25.90 25.73
CA THR A 77 -16.80 -26.89 24.65
C THR A 77 -16.22 -26.26 23.40
N TYR A 78 -16.66 -25.04 23.06
CA TYR A 78 -16.16 -24.31 21.90
C TYR A 78 -14.74 -23.80 22.14
N ALA A 79 -14.44 -23.32 23.35
CA ALA A 79 -13.10 -22.91 23.74
C ALA A 79 -12.09 -24.07 23.60
N ALA A 80 -12.42 -25.26 24.12
CA ALA A 80 -11.56 -26.44 23.99
C ALA A 80 -11.34 -26.85 22.52
N ALA A 81 -12.39 -26.78 21.68
CA ALA A 81 -12.27 -27.04 20.25
C ALA A 81 -11.39 -26.00 19.54
N ALA A 82 -11.51 -24.72 19.91
CA ALA A 82 -10.68 -23.65 19.39
C ALA A 82 -9.21 -23.85 19.77
N GLU A 83 -8.90 -24.13 21.04
CA GLU A 83 -7.54 -24.40 21.52
C GLU A 83 -6.87 -25.53 20.73
N LYS A 84 -7.57 -26.67 20.59
CA LYS A 84 -7.07 -27.82 19.82
C LYS A 84 -6.80 -27.45 18.36
N ARG A 85 -7.72 -26.73 17.72
CA ARG A 85 -7.56 -26.26 16.33
C ARG A 85 -6.36 -25.34 16.19
N ILE A 86 -6.24 -24.33 17.06
CA ILE A 86 -5.19 -23.31 16.99
C ILE A 86 -3.81 -23.93 17.29
N ALA A 87 -3.73 -24.88 18.23
CA ALA A 87 -2.51 -25.62 18.52
C ALA A 87 -1.97 -26.35 17.27
N ALA A 88 -2.86 -26.92 16.45
CA ALA A 88 -2.51 -27.61 15.21
C ALA A 88 -2.12 -26.69 14.04
N VAL A 89 -2.32 -25.38 14.15
CA VAL A 89 -1.94 -24.44 13.08
C VAL A 89 -0.43 -24.22 13.06
N VAL A 90 0.15 -24.42 11.88
CA VAL A 90 1.52 -24.04 11.55
C VAL A 90 1.50 -22.65 10.88
N PRO A 91 2.23 -21.65 11.42
CA PRO A 91 2.39 -20.35 10.78
C PRO A 91 3.03 -20.47 9.40
N LEU A 92 2.62 -19.61 8.47
CA LEU A 92 3.31 -19.47 7.19
C LEU A 92 4.70 -18.85 7.40
N PRO A 93 5.69 -19.20 6.57
CA PRO A 93 7.00 -18.55 6.61
C PRO A 93 6.89 -17.08 6.23
N ASP A 94 7.77 -16.24 6.76
CA ASP A 94 7.77 -14.79 6.52
C ASP A 94 7.84 -14.44 5.02
N SER A 95 8.55 -15.25 4.23
CA SER A 95 8.64 -15.10 2.77
C SER A 95 7.27 -15.20 2.06
N ALA A 96 6.31 -15.92 2.63
CA ALA A 96 4.94 -16.02 2.12
C ALA A 96 4.00 -14.94 2.67
N LEU A 97 4.44 -14.17 3.69
CA LEU A 97 3.68 -13.10 4.33
C LEU A 97 4.16 -11.70 3.95
N ALA A 98 5.35 -11.57 3.37
CA ALA A 98 5.91 -10.31 2.91
C ALA A 98 4.98 -9.62 1.91
N ALA A 99 4.43 -8.47 2.31
CA ALA A 99 3.68 -7.63 1.39
C ALA A 99 4.64 -6.98 0.39
N PRO A 100 4.25 -6.82 -0.90
CA PRO A 100 5.03 -6.01 -1.81
C PRO A 100 5.10 -4.57 -1.27
N PRO A 101 6.27 -3.92 -1.29
CA PRO A 101 6.42 -2.57 -0.78
C PRO A 101 5.44 -1.64 -1.51
N SER A 102 4.64 -0.89 -0.76
CA SER A 102 3.70 0.04 -1.37
C SER A 102 4.45 1.30 -1.84
N ALA A 103 4.01 1.89 -2.96
CA ALA A 103 4.57 3.15 -3.45
C ALA A 103 4.46 4.32 -2.45
N ARG A 104 3.62 4.18 -1.41
CA ARG A 104 3.45 5.15 -0.32
C ARG A 104 4.48 4.99 0.80
N GLU A 105 5.09 3.81 0.96
CA GLU A 105 6.13 3.55 1.95
C GLU A 105 7.53 3.92 1.45
N ALA A 106 7.69 4.16 0.14
CA ALA A 106 8.94 4.66 -0.41
C ALA A 106 9.29 6.04 0.19
N PRO A 107 10.59 6.33 0.45
CA PRO A 107 11.03 7.62 0.97
C PRO A 107 10.41 8.79 0.20
N ARG A 108 9.86 9.76 0.94
CA ARG A 108 9.28 10.98 0.37
C ARG A 108 10.40 11.84 -0.17
N VAL A 109 10.44 11.97 -1.50
CA VAL A 109 11.39 12.83 -2.21
C VAL A 109 10.65 14.08 -2.67
N ALA A 110 11.05 15.23 -2.14
CA ALA A 110 10.60 16.54 -2.63
C ALA A 110 11.26 16.86 -3.97
N PHE A 111 10.63 17.71 -4.79
CA PHE A 111 11.25 18.14 -6.05
C PHE A 111 12.53 18.95 -5.83
N SER A 112 12.61 19.76 -4.75
CA SER A 112 13.83 20.47 -4.39
C SER A 112 15.03 19.53 -4.22
N ALA A 113 14.81 18.31 -3.72
CA ALA A 113 15.89 17.32 -3.56
C ALA A 113 16.50 16.90 -4.90
N LEU A 114 15.75 16.92 -6.01
CA LEU A 114 16.32 16.71 -7.35
C LEU A 114 17.19 17.89 -7.77
N VAL A 115 16.79 19.11 -7.41
CA VAL A 115 17.54 20.33 -7.70
C VAL A 115 18.82 20.40 -6.89
N GLU A 116 18.73 20.15 -5.59
CA GLU A 116 19.86 20.13 -4.64
C GLU A 116 20.90 19.06 -5.00
N ARG A 117 20.46 17.91 -5.53
CA ARG A 117 21.33 16.82 -6.01
C ARG A 117 21.88 17.06 -7.42
N GLY A 118 21.51 18.15 -8.08
CA GLY A 118 21.93 18.45 -9.45
C GLY A 118 21.32 17.54 -10.52
N LEU A 119 20.31 16.74 -10.17
CA LEU A 119 19.58 15.89 -11.13
C LEU A 119 18.69 16.74 -12.05
N VAL A 120 18.27 17.91 -11.58
CA VAL A 120 17.57 18.94 -12.36
C VAL A 120 18.19 20.29 -12.06
N THR A 121 18.85 20.91 -13.02
CA THR A 121 19.53 22.20 -12.80
C THR A 121 18.52 23.37 -12.81
N PRO A 122 18.65 24.36 -11.91
CA PRO A 122 17.89 25.60 -12.03
C PRO A 122 18.09 26.25 -13.40
N GLY A 123 17.02 26.82 -13.97
CA GLY A 123 17.00 27.41 -15.30
C GLY A 123 16.61 26.44 -16.42
N VAL A 124 16.63 25.12 -16.18
CA VAL A 124 16.16 24.13 -17.15
C VAL A 124 14.65 24.26 -17.37
N GLU A 125 14.22 24.05 -18.60
CA GLU A 125 12.81 24.01 -18.97
C GLU A 125 12.23 22.60 -18.75
N LEU A 126 11.10 22.55 -18.06
CA LEU A 126 10.22 21.39 -18.01
C LEU A 126 9.07 21.60 -18.98
N THR A 127 8.61 20.52 -19.61
CA THR A 127 7.45 20.54 -20.49
C THR A 127 6.39 19.51 -20.10
N ASP A 128 5.18 19.61 -20.64
CA ASP A 128 4.29 18.44 -20.68
C ASP A 128 4.82 17.38 -21.67
N SER A 129 4.15 16.23 -21.78
CA SER A 129 4.58 15.17 -22.70
C SER A 129 4.60 15.63 -24.16
N LYS A 130 3.73 16.58 -24.53
CA LYS A 130 3.59 17.09 -25.90
C LYS A 130 4.50 18.29 -26.21
N GLY A 131 5.02 18.98 -25.19
CA GLY A 131 5.81 20.21 -25.37
C GLY A 131 4.97 21.48 -25.52
N ASN A 132 3.68 21.40 -25.23
CA ASN A 132 2.71 22.49 -25.37
C ASN A 132 2.82 23.49 -24.21
N VAL A 133 3.10 22.98 -23.01
CA VAL A 133 3.27 23.81 -21.81
C VAL A 133 4.71 23.74 -21.36
N ARG A 134 5.24 24.87 -20.91
CA ARG A 134 6.63 25.04 -20.49
C ARG A 134 6.70 25.71 -19.12
N ALA A 135 7.67 25.30 -18.31
CA ALA A 135 7.97 25.89 -17.02
C ALA A 135 9.47 25.88 -16.75
N VAL A 136 10.01 26.95 -16.18
CA VAL A 136 11.43 27.04 -15.82
C VAL A 136 11.63 26.60 -14.37
N VAL A 137 12.62 25.74 -14.14
CA VAL A 137 13.02 25.28 -12.81
C VAL A 137 13.72 26.40 -12.04
N ARG A 138 13.33 26.61 -10.78
CA ARG A 138 13.94 27.60 -9.89
C ARG A 138 14.85 26.93 -8.87
N ALA A 139 15.80 27.71 -8.33
CA ALA A 139 16.79 27.22 -7.37
C ALA A 139 16.19 26.75 -6.03
N ASP A 140 15.00 27.24 -5.68
CA ASP A 140 14.26 26.89 -4.47
C ASP A 140 13.40 25.61 -4.61
N GLY A 141 13.49 24.91 -5.75
CA GLY A 141 12.66 23.73 -6.03
C GLY A 141 11.20 24.07 -6.37
N THR A 142 10.91 25.30 -6.75
CA THR A 142 9.66 25.68 -7.43
C THR A 142 9.85 25.73 -8.94
N ILE A 143 8.76 25.86 -9.69
CA ILE A 143 8.81 26.10 -11.13
C ILE A 143 7.96 27.32 -11.49
N ALA A 144 8.36 28.03 -12.54
CA ALA A 144 7.66 29.19 -13.07
C ALA A 144 7.07 28.86 -14.44
N LEU A 145 5.75 28.96 -14.60
CA LEU A 145 5.12 28.77 -15.92
C LEU A 145 5.56 29.89 -16.87
N THR A 146 5.95 29.51 -18.08
CA THR A 146 6.34 30.44 -19.14
C THR A 146 5.22 30.61 -20.15
N GLY A 147 5.02 31.84 -20.66
CA GLY A 147 4.08 32.11 -21.76
C GLY A 147 2.67 32.54 -21.34
N LEU A 148 2.41 32.76 -20.05
CA LEU A 148 1.20 33.45 -19.58
C LEU A 148 1.45 34.97 -19.60
N ALA A 149 0.51 35.74 -20.15
CA ALA A 149 0.59 37.20 -20.14
C ALA A 149 0.46 37.71 -18.68
N GLY A 150 1.54 38.29 -18.14
CA GLY A 150 1.60 38.82 -16.78
C GLY A 150 2.88 38.46 -16.03
N ALA A 151 2.87 38.67 -14.71
CA ALA A 151 3.96 38.24 -13.84
C ALA A 151 4.14 36.71 -13.90
N PRO A 152 5.38 36.19 -13.82
CA PRO A 152 5.62 34.74 -13.85
C PRO A 152 4.87 34.07 -12.70
N THR A 153 3.97 33.16 -13.03
CA THR A 153 3.25 32.38 -12.02
C THR A 153 4.20 31.29 -11.49
N VAL A 154 4.51 31.35 -10.20
CA VAL A 154 5.45 30.45 -9.53
C VAL A 154 4.72 29.54 -8.53
N GLY A 155 5.12 28.28 -8.46
CA GLY A 155 4.69 27.39 -7.40
C GLY A 155 5.30 25.99 -7.50
N SER A 156 4.73 25.06 -6.74
CA SER A 156 5.17 23.65 -6.80
C SER A 156 4.85 23.03 -8.16
N ILE A 157 5.57 21.95 -8.49
CA ILE A 157 5.32 21.16 -9.71
C ILE A 157 3.85 20.71 -9.85
N HIS A 158 3.17 20.49 -8.72
CA HIS A 158 1.76 20.08 -8.68
C HIS A 158 0.84 21.23 -8.99
N ARG A 159 1.01 22.37 -8.30
CA ARG A 159 0.17 23.56 -8.48
C ARG A 159 0.30 24.11 -9.90
N MET A 160 1.53 24.17 -10.41
CA MET A 160 1.81 24.67 -11.76
C MET A 160 1.28 23.71 -12.83
N GLY A 161 1.38 22.39 -12.60
CA GLY A 161 0.78 21.41 -13.50
C GLY A 161 -0.75 21.46 -13.51
N ALA A 162 -1.38 21.73 -12.37
CA ALA A 162 -2.83 21.88 -12.27
C ALA A 162 -3.31 23.13 -13.03
N LEU A 163 -2.63 24.26 -12.78
CA LEU A 163 -2.91 25.53 -13.47
C LEU A 163 -2.71 25.42 -14.98
N ALA A 164 -1.63 24.78 -15.43
CA ALA A 164 -1.34 24.52 -16.84
C ALA A 164 -2.44 23.74 -17.58
N GLN A 165 -3.14 22.86 -16.87
CA GLN A 165 -4.21 22.02 -17.43
C GLN A 165 -5.60 22.62 -17.21
N GLY A 166 -5.73 23.71 -16.44
CA GLY A 166 -7.03 24.20 -15.96
C GLY A 166 -7.75 23.18 -15.05
N ALA A 167 -7.00 22.34 -14.34
CA ALA A 167 -7.51 21.28 -13.48
C ALA A 167 -7.40 21.64 -11.98
N GLU A 168 -8.23 21.00 -11.13
CA GLU A 168 -8.16 21.19 -9.67
C GLU A 168 -6.89 20.59 -9.04
N ALA A 169 -6.35 19.52 -9.64
CA ALA A 169 -5.17 18.82 -9.14
C ALA A 169 -4.32 18.26 -10.28
N CYS A 170 -3.02 18.11 -10.01
CA CYS A 170 -2.08 17.48 -10.94
C CYS A 170 -0.97 16.72 -10.21
N ASN A 171 -0.66 15.52 -10.70
CA ASN A 171 0.57 14.84 -10.34
C ASN A 171 1.74 15.39 -11.18
N GLY A 172 2.40 16.43 -10.65
CA GLY A 172 3.53 17.07 -11.31
C GLY A 172 4.67 16.12 -11.69
N TRP A 173 4.86 15.01 -10.97
CA TRP A 173 5.93 14.04 -11.25
C TRP A 173 5.78 13.36 -12.61
N THR A 174 4.56 13.03 -12.99
CA THR A 174 4.25 12.35 -14.25
C THR A 174 3.86 13.33 -15.36
N PHE A 175 3.40 14.53 -14.98
CA PHE A 175 3.01 15.57 -15.93
C PHE A 175 4.24 16.26 -16.52
N TRP A 176 5.16 16.72 -15.68
CA TRP A 176 6.35 17.43 -16.13
C TRP A 176 7.42 16.47 -16.62
N HIS A 177 8.01 16.82 -17.75
CA HIS A 177 9.10 16.13 -18.39
C HIS A 177 10.30 17.04 -18.48
N VAL A 178 11.48 16.45 -18.31
CA VAL A 178 12.75 17.11 -18.54
C VAL A 178 13.40 16.49 -19.77
N GLU A 179 14.12 17.31 -20.53
CA GLU A 179 14.91 16.85 -21.66
C GLU A 179 16.37 16.69 -21.22
N GLN A 180 16.89 15.46 -21.29
CA GLN A 180 18.29 15.15 -21.06
C GLN A 180 18.77 14.26 -22.21
N GLU A 181 19.96 14.52 -22.74
CA GLU A 181 20.56 13.73 -23.83
C GLU A 181 19.65 13.59 -25.08
N GLY A 182 18.89 14.65 -25.40
CA GLY A 182 17.96 14.67 -26.54
C GLY A 182 16.72 13.79 -26.36
N ARG A 183 16.46 13.29 -25.14
CA ARG A 183 15.27 12.50 -24.82
C ARG A 183 14.46 13.14 -23.70
N ARG A 184 13.17 13.30 -23.97
CA ARG A 184 12.19 13.78 -23.00
C ARG A 184 11.66 12.62 -22.16
N HIS A 185 11.68 12.77 -20.83
CA HIS A 185 11.13 11.77 -19.92
C HIS A 185 10.50 12.43 -18.69
N PRO A 186 9.51 11.80 -18.03
CA PRO A 186 8.88 12.35 -16.84
C PRO A 186 9.91 12.55 -15.72
N ILE A 187 9.78 13.64 -14.96
CA ILE A 187 10.67 13.89 -13.81
C ILE A 187 10.52 12.82 -12.71
N ASP A 188 9.46 12.00 -12.74
CA ASP A 188 9.31 10.83 -11.86
C ASP A 188 10.43 9.80 -12.02
N VAL A 189 11.03 9.69 -13.22
CA VAL A 189 12.18 8.79 -13.45
C VAL A 189 13.37 9.23 -12.58
N LEU A 190 13.60 10.54 -12.47
CA LEU A 190 14.65 11.10 -11.63
C LEU A 190 14.35 10.89 -10.14
N ARG A 191 13.08 11.02 -9.74
CA ARG A 191 12.63 10.68 -8.39
C ARG A 191 12.89 9.22 -8.04
N ALA A 192 12.62 8.30 -8.98
CA ALA A 192 12.87 6.88 -8.79
C ALA A 192 14.37 6.57 -8.62
N ARG A 193 15.24 7.19 -9.44
CA ARG A 193 16.70 7.09 -9.31
C ARG A 193 17.18 7.55 -7.93
N LEU A 194 16.73 8.72 -7.47
CA LEU A 194 17.11 9.23 -6.16
C LEU A 194 16.61 8.34 -5.01
N ARG A 195 15.39 7.77 -5.13
CA ARG A 195 14.87 6.79 -4.16
C ARG A 195 15.73 5.54 -4.08
N ALA A 196 16.18 5.02 -5.22
CA ALA A 196 17.07 3.86 -5.25
C ALA A 196 18.40 4.16 -4.55
N GLU A 197 19.02 5.32 -4.81
CA GLU A 197 20.25 5.76 -4.12
C GLU A 197 20.05 6.01 -2.61
N MET A 198 18.87 6.45 -2.19
CA MET A 198 18.53 6.59 -0.78
C MET A 198 18.32 5.23 -0.10
N GLY A 199 17.70 4.27 -0.79
CA GLY A 199 17.46 2.92 -0.29
C GLY A 199 18.71 2.04 -0.21
N ILE A 200 19.75 2.32 -1.00
CA ILE A 200 21.05 1.63 -0.93
C ILE A 200 21.89 2.10 0.28
N ARG A 201 21.59 3.28 0.85
CA ARG A 201 22.37 3.88 1.94
C ARG A 201 21.81 3.60 3.34
N SER A 202 20.74 2.82 3.46
CA SER A 202 20.23 2.34 4.74
C SER A 202 20.78 0.94 5.03
N GLU A 203 22.06 0.88 5.40
CA GLU A 203 22.69 -0.23 6.12
C GLU A 203 23.18 0.26 7.48
#